data_AF-A0A3P3DWX6-F1
#
_entry.id   AF-A0A3P3DWX6-F1
#
_cell.length_a   1.000
_cell.length_b   1.000
_cell.length_c   1.000
_cell.angle_alpha   90.00
_cell.angle_beta   90.00
_cell.angle_gamma   90.00
#
_symmetry.space_group_name_H-M   'P 1'
#
loop_
_entity.id
_entity.type
_entity.pdbx_description
1 polymer ?
#
loop_
_entity_poly.entity_id
_entity_poly.type
_entity_poly.pdbx_seq_one_letter_code
_entity_poly.pdbx_strand_id
1 'polypeptide(L)' 'MKSAVLAAATAMFAAGSANAEQVVLKFWDNQRAESDFNQNQQNALKRFEKENPEIKVELTTIPYSEYQQR' A
#
# COMPACT_ATOMS: atom_id res chain seq x y z
N MET A 1 -42.10 -1.09 -9.02
CA MET A 1 -41.46 -0.60 -7.77
C MET A 1 -40.31 -1.50 -7.30
N LYS A 2 -40.41 -2.83 -7.38
CA LYS A 2 -39.33 -3.75 -6.94
C LYS A 2 -38.01 -3.60 -7.71
N SER A 3 -38.04 -3.27 -9.00
CA SER A 3 -36.81 -3.11 -9.82
C SER A 3 -36.01 -1.83 -9.57
N ALA A 4 -36.66 -0.77 -9.07
CA ALA A 4 -35.97 0.50 -8.77
C ALA A 4 -35.14 0.42 -7.49
N VAL A 5 -35.61 -0.37 -6.52
CA VAL A 5 -34.90 -0.61 -5.24
C VAL A 5 -33.62 -1.41 -5.45
N LEU A 6 -33.63 -2.38 -6.37
CA LEU A 6 -32.47 -3.19 -6.66
C LEU A 6 -31.36 -2.40 -7.37
N ALA A 7 -31.71 -1.51 -8.29
CA ALA A 7 -30.75 -0.65 -8.99
C ALA A 7 -30.10 0.41 -8.09
N ALA A 8 -30.86 0.94 -7.12
CA ALA A 8 -30.33 1.89 -6.14
C ALA A 8 -29.35 1.25 -5.15
N ALA A 9 -29.56 -0.03 -4.80
CA ALA A 9 -28.65 -0.77 -3.93
C ALA A 9 -27.29 -1.03 -4.60
N THR A 10 -27.26 -1.36 -5.89
CA THR A 10 -26.01 -1.57 -6.65
C THR A 10 -25.21 -0.28 -6.82
N ALA A 11 -25.90 0.87 -6.97
CA ALA A 11 -25.25 2.17 -7.11
C ALA A 11 -24.57 2.67 -5.82
N MET A 12 -25.10 2.32 -4.64
CA MET A 12 -24.47 2.68 -3.36
C MET A 12 -23.18 1.92 -3.08
N PHE A 13 -23.07 0.66 -3.53
CA PHE A 13 -21.81 -0.10 -3.42
C PHE A 13 -20.75 0.33 -4.44
N ALA A 14 -21.14 0.98 -5.54
CA ALA A 14 -20.21 1.50 -6.55
C ALA A 14 -19.66 2.90 -6.22
N ALA A 15 -20.24 3.60 -5.24
CA ALA A 15 -19.85 4.97 -4.90
C ALA A 15 -18.66 5.07 -3.93
N GLY A 16 -18.21 3.95 -3.35
CA GLY A 16 -17.20 3.95 -2.28
C GLY A 16 -15.74 4.07 -2.71
N SER A 17 -15.42 3.85 -3.99
CA SER A 17 -14.04 3.70 -4.46
C SER A 17 -13.54 4.83 -5.37
N ALA A 18 -14.32 5.90 -5.56
CA ALA A 18 -14.03 6.86 -6.63
C ALA A 18 -12.99 7.94 -6.28
N ASN A 19 -12.71 8.28 -5.01
CA ASN A 19 -11.79 9.39 -4.66
C ASN A 19 -11.19 9.29 -3.23
N ALA A 20 -10.76 8.11 -2.78
CA ALA A 20 -9.96 8.06 -1.55
C ALA A 20 -8.54 8.59 -1.87
N GLU A 21 -8.07 9.57 -1.10
CA GLU A 21 -6.69 10.04 -1.15
C GLU A 21 -5.75 8.84 -1.02
N GLN A 22 -4.72 8.77 -1.87
CA GLN A 22 -3.80 7.63 -1.88
C GLN A 22 -3.14 7.50 -0.51
N VAL A 23 -3.32 6.34 0.14
CA VAL A 23 -2.73 6.07 1.46
C VAL A 23 -1.26 5.76 1.27
N VAL A 24 -0.38 6.56 1.86
CA VAL A 24 1.08 6.35 1.79
C VAL A 24 1.58 5.72 3.08
N LEU A 25 1.98 4.44 3.03
CA LEU A 25 2.61 3.73 4.13
C LEU A 25 4.12 3.94 4.08
N LYS A 26 4.70 4.46 5.15
CA LYS A 26 6.15 4.73 5.27
C LYS A 26 6.79 3.70 6.18
N PHE A 27 7.75 2.95 5.66
CA PHE A 27 8.52 1.95 6.40
C PHE A 27 9.98 2.37 6.48
N TRP A 28 10.54 2.26 7.69
CA TRP A 28 11.97 2.40 7.91
C TRP A 28 12.57 1.02 8.10
N ASP A 29 13.51 0.67 7.22
CA ASP A 29 14.18 -0.62 7.25
C ASP A 29 15.62 -0.43 7.72
N ASN A 30 15.92 -0.92 8.92
CA ASN A 30 17.21 -0.77 9.57
C ASN A 30 18.16 -1.93 9.22
N GLN A 31 18.31 -2.23 7.93
CA GLN A 31 19.10 -3.38 7.49
C GLN A 31 20.59 -3.23 7.84
N ARG A 32 21.11 -4.24 8.53
CA ARG A 32 22.53 -4.60 8.51
C ARG A 32 22.79 -5.36 7.21
N ALA A 33 22.97 -4.63 6.11
CA ALA A 33 23.40 -5.10 4.78
C ALA A 33 23.45 -6.63 4.58
N GLU A 34 22.32 -7.23 4.21
CA GLU A 34 22.34 -8.50 3.48
C GLU A 34 21.69 -8.26 2.12
N SER A 35 22.52 -8.27 1.07
CA SER A 35 22.21 -7.88 -0.31
C SER A 35 20.98 -8.55 -0.92
N ASP A 36 20.60 -9.70 -0.37
CA ASP A 36 19.62 -10.61 -0.98
C ASP A 36 18.17 -10.31 -0.53
N PHE A 37 17.99 -9.49 0.50
CA PHE A 37 16.66 -9.12 1.00
C PHE A 37 15.93 -8.12 0.07
N ASN A 38 16.70 -7.32 -0.67
CA ASN A 38 16.18 -6.19 -1.44
C ASN A 38 15.27 -6.62 -2.61
N GLN A 39 15.64 -7.65 -3.39
CA GLN A 39 14.87 -8.04 -4.56
C GLN A 39 13.51 -8.68 -4.22
N ASN A 40 13.49 -9.55 -3.20
CA ASN A 40 12.25 -10.19 -2.73
C ASN A 40 11.30 -9.17 -2.10
N GLN A 41 11.84 -8.22 -1.32
CA GLN A 41 11.07 -7.12 -0.75
C GLN A 41 10.46 -6.23 -1.84
N GLN A 42 11.24 -5.85 -2.87
CA GLN A 42 10.71 -5.09 -4.01
C GLN A 42 9.60 -5.85 -4.76
N ASN A 43 9.76 -7.15 -4.96
CA ASN A 43 8.74 -7.96 -5.65
C ASN A 43 7.45 -8.06 -4.82
N ALA A 44 7.57 -8.22 -3.49
CA ALA A 44 6.44 -8.22 -2.58
C ALA A 44 5.72 -6.86 -2.59
N LEU A 45 6.47 -5.74 -2.54
CA LEU A 45 5.92 -4.39 -2.61
C LEU A 45 5.19 -4.15 -3.95
N LYS A 46 5.80 -4.52 -5.08
CA LYS A 46 5.16 -4.39 -6.39
C LYS A 46 3.86 -5.18 -6.48
N ARG A 47 3.83 -6.40 -5.93
CA ARG A 47 2.61 -7.21 -5.90
C ARG A 47 1.55 -6.57 -5.02
N PHE A 48 1.92 -6.10 -3.84
CA PHE A 48 1.02 -5.45 -2.90
C PHE A 48 0.39 -4.19 -3.50
N GLU A 49 1.18 -3.27 -4.05
CA GLU A 49 0.66 -2.04 -4.68
C GLU A 49 -0.23 -2.33 -5.90
N LYS A 50 0.06 -3.41 -6.63
CA LYS A 50 -0.80 -3.85 -7.74
C LYS A 50 -2.16 -4.37 -7.24
N GLU A 51 -2.19 -5.06 -6.11
CA GLU A 51 -3.40 -5.61 -5.51
C GLU A 51 -4.19 -4.54 -4.70
N ASN A 52 -3.53 -3.43 -4.34
CA ASN A 52 -4.09 -2.32 -3.55
C ASN A 52 -3.72 -0.97 -4.20
N PRO A 53 -4.34 -0.60 -5.34
CA PRO A 53 -3.97 0.60 -6.09
C PRO A 53 -4.12 1.92 -5.32
N GLU A 54 -4.94 1.92 -4.27
CA GLU A 54 -5.14 3.04 -3.35
C GLU A 54 -4.00 3.20 -2.33
N ILE A 55 -3.06 2.25 -2.26
CA ILE A 55 -1.97 2.26 -1.28
C ILE A 55 -0.62 2.38 -2.00
N LYS A 56 0.18 3.35 -1.55
CA LYS A 56 1.59 3.51 -1.92
C LYS A 56 2.47 3.10 -0.76
N VAL A 57 3.57 2.40 -1.03
CA VAL A 57 4.55 2.06 -0.01
C VAL A 57 5.86 2.76 -0.28
N GLU A 58 6.34 3.52 0.71
CA GLU A 58 7.65 4.16 0.71
C GLU A 58 8.57 3.44 1.71
N LEU A 59 9.62 2.83 1.20
CA LEU A 59 10.65 2.18 2.01
C LEU A 59 11.88 3.09 2.09
N THR A 60 12.29 3.45 3.30
CA THR A 60 13.55 4.15 3.55
C THR A 60 14.49 3.21 4.28
N THR A 61 15.58 2.81 3.61
CA THR A 61 16.65 2.05 4.27
C THR A 61 17.49 3.00 5.11
N ILE A 62 17.57 2.74 6.41
CA ILE A 62 18.40 3.50 7.35
C ILE A 62 19.59 2.62 7.71
N PRO A 63 20.84 3.05 7.40
CA PRO A 63 22.02 2.34 7.85
C PRO A 63 22.01 2.13 9.36
N TYR A 64 22.37 0.94 9.83
CA TYR A 64 22.29 0.60 11.25
C TYR A 64 23.08 1.57 12.16
N SER A 65 24.21 2.10 11.67
CA SER A 65 25.01 3.13 12.36
C SER A 65 24.24 4.44 12.59
N GLU A 66 23.30 4.79 11.72
CA GLU A 66 22.48 6.00 11.80
C GLU A 66 21.20 5.77 12.58
N TYR A 67 20.69 4.53 12.62
CA TYR A 67 19.51 4.17 13.41
C TYR A 67 19.75 4.33 14.92
N GLN A 68 20.95 4.02 15.41
CA GLN A 68 21.27 4.11 16.85
C GLN A 68 21.31 5.54 17.41
N GLN A 69 21.33 6.56 16.54
CA GLN A 69 21.44 7.97 16.93
C GLN A 69 20.10 8.73 16.88
N ARG A 70 19.00 8.05 16.51
CA ARG A 70 17.65 8.62 16.44
C ARG A 70 16.74 8.01 17.50
#